data_AF-A0A925EED4-F1
#
_entry.id   AF-A0A925EED4-F1
#
_cell.length_a   1.000
_cell.length_b   1.000
_cell.length_c   1.000
_cell.angle_alpha   90.00
_cell.angle_beta   90.00
_cell.angle_gamma   90.00
#
_symmetry.space_group_name_H-M   'P 1'
#
loop_
_entity.id
_entity.type
_entity.pdbx_description
1 polymer ?
#
loop_
_entity_poly.entity_id
_entity_poly.type
_entity_poly.pdbx_seq_one_letter_code
_entity_poly.pdbx_strand_id
1 'polypeptide(L)'
;MARSHHRKKHKEHLRQYQQSHEGVSRSKKGKVTGTFTIVGAILGIAIGYFATNGVVTWIAAGAVAGAIAGYLTGQYFDKEGTRKN
;
A
#
# COMPACT_ATOMS: atom_id res chain seq x y z
N MET A 1 -11.68 -5.98 -47.91
CA MET A 1 -12.18 -6.95 -46.90
C MET A 1 -13.16 -6.23 -45.98
N ALA A 2 -14.46 -6.51 -46.10
CA ALA A 2 -15.50 -5.86 -45.30
C ALA A 2 -15.43 -6.37 -43.85
N ARG A 3 -15.01 -5.51 -42.91
CA ARG A 3 -14.84 -5.86 -41.50
C ARG A 3 -16.20 -5.72 -40.81
N SER A 4 -16.82 -6.85 -40.46
CA SER A 4 -18.12 -6.92 -39.78
C SER A 4 -18.14 -6.02 -38.52
N HIS A 5 -18.96 -4.97 -38.56
CA HIS A 5 -19.15 -4.01 -37.47
C HIS A 5 -19.91 -4.60 -36.27
N HIS A 6 -20.44 -5.83 -36.38
CA HIS A 6 -21.32 -6.42 -35.36
C HIS A 6 -20.57 -7.17 -34.24
N ARG A 7 -19.25 -7.33 -34.35
CA ARG A 7 -18.42 -8.02 -33.34
C ARG A 7 -17.87 -7.09 -32.24
N LYS A 8 -18.09 -5.76 -32.36
CA LYS A 8 -17.55 -4.79 -31.40
C LYS A 8 -18.31 -4.81 -30.07
N LYS A 9 -19.64 -4.84 -30.13
CA LYS A 9 -20.50 -4.79 -28.93
C LYS A 9 -20.25 -5.97 -27.98
N HIS A 10 -20.03 -7.18 -28.51
CA HIS A 10 -19.73 -8.35 -27.66
C HIS A 10 -18.43 -8.26 -26.86
N LYS A 11 -17.47 -7.43 -27.27
CA LYS A 11 -16.24 -7.22 -26.53
C LYS A 11 -16.36 -6.13 -25.46
N GLU A 12 -17.34 -5.24 -25.60
CA GLU A 12 -17.55 -4.13 -24.67
C GLU A 12 -18.14 -4.64 -23.35
N HIS A 13 -19.09 -5.58 -23.39
CA HIS A 13 -19.63 -6.19 -22.16
C HIS A 13 -18.57 -6.97 -21.39
N LEU A 14 -17.68 -7.67 -22.10
CA LEU A 14 -16.56 -8.40 -21.49
C LEU A 14 -15.55 -7.43 -20.85
N ARG A 15 -15.28 -6.29 -21.52
CA ARG A 15 -14.45 -5.23 -20.96
C ARG A 15 -15.08 -4.59 -19.73
N GLN A 16 -16.38 -4.31 -19.73
CA GLN A 16 -17.07 -3.78 -18.56
C GLN A 16 -17.10 -4.77 -17.40
N TYR A 17 -17.21 -6.08 -17.66
CA TYR A 17 -17.14 -7.09 -16.61
C TYR A 17 -15.73 -7.21 -16.02
N GLN A 18 -14.70 -7.20 -16.87
CA GLN A 18 -13.30 -7.17 -16.44
C GLN A 18 -12.99 -5.90 -15.62
N GLN A 19 -13.50 -4.75 -16.07
CA GLN A 19 -13.29 -3.47 -15.40
C GLN A 19 -14.11 -3.33 -14.09
N SER A 20 -15.27 -3.97 -14.00
CA SER A 20 -16.09 -4.03 -12.78
C SER A 20 -15.48 -4.95 -11.71
N HIS A 21 -14.81 -6.04 -12.11
CA HIS A 21 -14.00 -6.88 -11.22
C HIS A 21 -12.64 -6.26 -10.88
N GLU A 22 -12.12 -5.35 -11.72
CA GLU A 22 -10.93 -4.54 -11.42
C GLU A 22 -11.19 -3.41 -10.42
N GLY A 23 -12.44 -3.15 -10.03
CA GLY A 23 -12.76 -2.28 -8.88
C GLY A 23 -12.18 -2.75 -7.55
N VAL A 24 -11.67 -3.99 -7.47
CA VAL A 24 -10.96 -4.56 -6.31
C VAL A 24 -9.54 -5.00 -6.66
N SER A 25 -9.02 -4.73 -7.86
CA SER A 25 -7.60 -4.90 -8.18
C SER A 25 -6.84 -3.60 -7.97
N ARG A 26 -7.00 -3.01 -6.77
CA ARG A 26 -6.10 -1.94 -6.30
C ARG A 26 -4.69 -2.52 -6.35
N SER A 27 -3.92 -2.09 -7.36
CA SER A 27 -2.51 -2.43 -7.57
C SER A 27 -1.83 -2.66 -6.22
N LYS A 28 -1.33 -3.88 -5.99
CA LYS A 28 -0.67 -4.27 -4.72
C LYS A 28 0.61 -3.45 -4.44
N LYS A 29 0.99 -2.54 -5.33
CA LYS A 29 2.14 -1.65 -5.17
C LYS A 29 1.82 -0.63 -4.07
N GLY A 30 2.34 -0.85 -2.87
CA GLY A 30 2.21 0.08 -1.73
C GLY A 30 1.37 -0.42 -0.54
N LYS A 31 0.75 -1.60 -0.63
CA LYS A 31 -0.03 -2.14 0.52
C LYS A 31 0.90 -2.53 1.68
N VAL A 32 2.08 -3.07 1.39
CA VAL A 32 3.03 -3.51 2.40
C VAL A 32 3.70 -2.30 3.07
N THR A 33 4.13 -1.31 2.28
CA THR A 33 4.67 -0.04 2.81
C THR A 33 3.72 0.63 3.79
N GLY A 34 2.42 0.76 3.44
CA GLY A 34 1.43 1.36 4.32
C GLY A 34 1.31 0.63 5.66
N THR A 35 1.21 -0.70 5.64
CA THR A 35 1.11 -1.52 6.86
C THR A 35 2.34 -1.36 7.74
N PHE A 36 3.56 -1.49 7.20
CA PHE A 36 4.79 -1.35 7.98
C PHE A 36 4.97 0.05 8.54
N THR A 37 4.53 1.09 7.81
CA THR A 37 4.56 2.48 8.31
C THR A 37 3.65 2.65 9.52
N ILE A 38 2.42 2.13 9.47
CA ILE A 38 1.45 2.22 10.58
C ILE A 38 1.95 1.43 11.80
N VAL A 39 2.41 0.19 11.58
CA VAL A 39 2.95 -0.64 12.66
C VAL A 39 4.19 0.02 13.27
N GLY A 40 5.10 0.53 12.46
CA GLY A 40 6.29 1.24 12.90
C GLY A 40 5.96 2.49 13.72
N ALA A 41 4.95 3.28 13.30
CA ALA A 41 4.50 4.44 14.04
C ALA A 41 3.94 4.09 15.42
N ILE A 42 3.08 3.06 15.50
CA ILE A 42 2.51 2.58 16.77
C ILE A 42 3.63 2.07 17.70
N LEU A 43 4.58 1.31 17.16
CA LEU A 43 5.72 0.81 17.93
C LEU A 43 6.60 1.95 18.44
N GLY A 44 6.86 2.95 17.60
CA GLY A 44 7.62 4.15 17.96
C GLY A 44 6.95 4.97 19.07
N ILE A 45 5.62 5.11 19.03
CA ILE A 45 4.83 5.73 20.10
C ILE A 45 4.97 4.93 21.39
N ALA A 46 4.81 3.61 21.33
CA ALA A 46 4.92 2.74 22.50
C ALA A 46 6.31 2.84 23.16
N ILE A 47 7.37 2.72 22.36
CA ILE A 47 8.76 2.86 22.83
C ILE A 47 8.98 4.25 23.43
N GLY A 48 8.56 5.31 22.74
CA GLY A 48 8.70 6.69 23.23
C GLY A 48 7.97 6.91 24.56
N TYR A 49 6.76 6.34 24.71
CA TYR A 49 5.98 6.44 25.95
C TYR A 49 6.67 5.76 27.12
N PHE A 50 7.06 4.49 26.94
CA PHE A 50 7.71 3.71 28.00
C PHE A 50 9.13 4.18 28.33
N ALA A 51 9.90 4.62 27.33
CA ALA A 51 11.28 5.05 27.55
C ALA A 51 11.38 6.42 28.24
N THR A 52 10.36 7.28 28.11
CA THR A 52 10.41 8.67 28.58
C THR A 52 9.39 9.01 29.65
N ASN A 53 8.71 8.01 30.22
CA ASN A 53 7.65 8.19 31.20
C ASN A 53 6.55 9.16 30.73
N GLY A 54 6.20 9.12 29.45
CA GLY A 54 5.10 9.91 28.92
C GLY A 54 5.45 11.34 28.43
N VAL A 55 6.73 11.70 28.29
CA VAL A 55 7.09 13.02 27.74
C VAL A 55 6.65 13.12 26.28
N VAL A 56 5.63 13.95 26.03
CA VAL A 56 4.93 14.07 24.74
C VAL A 56 5.89 14.33 23.57
N THR A 57 6.91 15.17 23.77
CA THR A 57 7.91 15.49 22.74
C THR A 57 8.68 14.25 22.27
N TRP A 58 9.04 13.37 23.20
CA TRP A 58 9.77 12.14 22.88
C TRP A 58 8.87 11.06 22.29
N ILE A 59 7.59 11.03 22.68
CA ILE A 59 6.59 10.18 22.03
C ILE A 59 6.41 10.59 20.57
N ALA A 60 6.29 11.89 20.29
CA ALA A 60 6.17 12.40 18.93
C ALA A 60 7.42 12.10 18.10
N ALA A 61 8.62 12.26 18.68
CA ALA A 61 9.87 11.89 18.04
C ALA A 61 9.93 10.38 17.72
N GLY A 62 9.50 9.54 18.67
CA GLY A 62 9.40 8.09 18.50
C GLY A 62 8.41 7.71 17.39
N ALA A 63 7.25 8.35 17.33
CA ALA A 63 6.24 8.15 16.28
C ALA A 63 6.82 8.45 14.90
N VAL A 64 7.49 9.59 14.73
CA VAL A 64 8.10 10.01 13.47
C VAL A 64 9.22 9.06 13.08
N ALA A 65 10.13 8.74 14.00
CA ALA A 65 11.22 7.80 13.74
C ALA A 65 10.71 6.40 13.37
N GLY A 66 9.72 5.89 14.09
CA GLY A 66 9.09 4.59 13.82
C GLY A 66 8.35 4.56 12.48
N ALA A 67 7.64 5.63 12.13
CA ALA A 67 6.98 5.75 10.83
C ALA A 67 8.00 5.76 9.68
N ILE A 68 9.10 6.52 9.80
CA ILE A 68 10.16 6.57 8.78
C ILE A 68 10.79 5.18 8.62
N ALA A 69 11.17 4.52 9.72
CA ALA A 69 11.76 3.19 9.67
C ALA A 69 10.80 2.15 9.05
N GLY A 70 9.52 2.19 9.43
CA GLY A 70 8.47 1.33 8.86
C GLY A 70 8.24 1.60 7.38
N TYR A 71 8.25 2.87 6.96
CA TYR A 71 8.12 3.25 5.55
C TYR A 71 9.28 2.73 4.72
N LEU A 72 10.53 2.96 5.16
CA LEU A 72 11.72 2.47 4.44
C LEU A 72 11.68 0.95 4.31
N THR A 73 11.43 0.25 5.42
CA THR A 73 11.33 -1.21 5.48
C THR A 73 10.27 -1.73 4.51
N GLY A 74 9.05 -1.20 4.58
CA GLY A 74 7.99 -1.64 3.69
C GLY A 74 8.24 -1.30 2.22
N GLN A 75 8.96 -0.20 1.93
CA GLN A 75 9.36 0.15 0.57
C GLN A 75 10.38 -0.84 0.00
N TYR A 76 11.30 -1.37 0.81
CA TYR A 76 12.18 -2.47 0.40
C TYR A 76 11.38 -3.72 0.02
N PHE A 77 10.42 -4.13 0.85
CA PHE A 77 9.57 -5.29 0.56
C PHE A 77 8.66 -5.11 -0.66
N ASP A 78 8.08 -3.93 -0.84
CA ASP A 78 7.26 -3.65 -2.02
C ASP A 78 8.11 -3.69 -3.31
N LYS A 79 9.36 -3.21 -3.26
CA LYS A 79 10.31 -3.28 -4.39
C LYS A 79 10.66 -4.73 -4.75
N GLU A 80 10.94 -5.57 -3.77
CA GLU A 80 11.23 -6.99 -3.98
C GLU A 80 10.02 -7.76 -4.51
N GLY A 81 8.83 -7.48 -3.98
CA GLY A 81 7.57 -8.07 -4.43
C GLY A 81 7.26 -7.73 -5.90
N THR A 82 7.59 -6.52 -6.36
CA THR A 82 7.42 -6.14 -7.77
C THR A 82 8.47 -6.71 -8.72
N ARG A 83 9.63 -7.18 -8.24
CA ARG A 83 10.68 -7.78 -9.10
C ARG A 83 10.40 -9.24 -9.48
N LYS A 84 9.52 -9.93 -8.75
CA LYS A 84 9.20 -11.35 -8.94
C LYS A 84 7.99 -11.61 -9.87
N ASN A 85 7.34 -10.57 -10.39
CA ASN A 85 6.18 -10.67 -11.28
C ASN A 85 6.47 -10.03 -12.63
#